data_AF-A0AAN9AYU2-F1
#
_entry.id   AF-A0AAN9AYU2-F1
#
_cell.length_a   1.000
_cell.length_b   1.000
_cell.length_c   1.000
_cell.angle_alpha   90.00
_cell.angle_beta   90.00
_cell.angle_gamma   90.00
#
_symmetry.space_group_name_H-M   'P 1'
#
loop_
_entity.id
_entity.type
_entity.pdbx_description
1 polymer ?
#
loop_
_entity_poly.entity_id
_entity_poly.type
_entity_poly.pdbx_seq_one_letter_code
_entity_poly.pdbx_strand_id
1 'polypeptide(L)'
;MRDDDIARIVKGDSLILKYGERVFMRRDTEEHTSAQVSSRLRELARLVQVLRQNTHMNISRLSQALDPEHFDVLIAAVRSLGQYSGSSNMCKKGSLVLKVGHSLRKCNQIARAEAIKNNDKESLDKSQRFESLFESDWFDRVSASANQSVQRARMNKPKLLPSLDDVEKVNLLVEKDLKSEDYPVLAKAVLVSVTVFNRKRGGEVQRMKVKDFEKVRNSKMSTPDPLVLQNLTASEKKLVKVLHRVEIRGKFNRPVPILLTPLMVESIKRLLAIRGLLGLVSQYLFVSESGEKPYRGTKAIKDYAVKAKVSDTCLFTATHLRKQLATLSQAMAISKFNQDQLATFLGHDIRVHRGIYRQPLEVIEKSKVASFLFRVNKGISVNLKDLPSNEDEDIDVDSSDSEEEKSIEGSKQKSQEDSQTCNKRVSPQGSQKKTLQIERRYTKKTRRTVQKRRDWTKEEQNAVHRQLAHCITMNRIPKKEDAESALEAEPVALRHRSWKDIKYWVYNYLKTN
;
A
#
# COMPACT_ATOMS: atom_id res chain seq x y z
N MET A 1 -7.28 -11.06 -22.96
CA MET A 1 -7.15 -9.60 -23.21
C MET A 1 -8.23 -9.22 -24.21
N ARG A 2 -8.80 -8.00 -24.19
CA ARG A 2 -9.72 -7.57 -25.26
C ARG A 2 -8.98 -7.57 -26.61
N ASP A 3 -9.65 -7.97 -27.67
CA ASP A 3 -9.05 -7.96 -29.00
C ASP A 3 -9.16 -6.56 -29.61
N ASP A 4 -8.05 -5.85 -29.67
CA ASP A 4 -7.91 -4.49 -30.23
C ASP A 4 -6.48 -4.29 -30.74
N ASP A 5 -6.20 -3.14 -31.35
CA ASP A 5 -4.87 -2.83 -31.91
C ASP A 5 -3.76 -2.92 -30.86
N ILE A 6 -4.06 -2.54 -29.60
CA ILE A 6 -3.11 -2.66 -28.49
C ILE A 6 -2.76 -4.12 -28.23
N ALA A 7 -3.74 -5.03 -28.28
CA ALA A 7 -3.46 -6.46 -28.14
C ALA A 7 -2.59 -7.00 -29.28
N ARG A 8 -2.74 -6.48 -30.52
CA ARG A 8 -1.84 -6.85 -31.64
C ARG A 8 -0.42 -6.36 -31.40
N ILE A 9 -0.24 -5.14 -30.89
CA ILE A 9 1.08 -4.61 -30.49
C ILE A 9 1.72 -5.50 -29.43
N VAL A 10 0.96 -5.91 -28.39
CA VAL A 10 1.46 -6.83 -27.36
C VAL A 10 1.92 -8.15 -27.99
N LYS A 11 1.10 -8.77 -28.84
CA LYS A 11 1.41 -10.06 -29.49
C LYS A 11 2.63 -9.98 -30.41
N GLY A 12 2.88 -8.82 -31.01
CA GLY A 12 4.00 -8.60 -31.94
C GLY A 12 5.32 -8.16 -31.28
N ASP A 13 5.35 -7.95 -29.96
CA ASP A 13 6.53 -7.46 -29.24
C ASP A 13 7.06 -8.51 -28.24
N SER A 14 8.19 -9.12 -28.61
CA SER A 14 8.83 -10.18 -27.82
C SER A 14 9.19 -9.73 -26.40
N LEU A 15 9.69 -8.50 -26.23
CA LEU A 15 10.12 -8.01 -24.92
C LEU A 15 8.92 -7.76 -23.99
N ILE A 16 7.82 -7.22 -24.53
CA ILE A 16 6.57 -7.05 -23.79
C ILE A 16 6.02 -8.41 -23.34
N LEU A 17 6.02 -9.42 -24.20
CA LEU A 17 5.56 -10.77 -23.86
C LEU A 17 6.41 -11.39 -22.73
N LYS A 18 7.74 -11.30 -22.83
CA LYS A 18 8.65 -11.80 -21.78
C LYS A 18 8.52 -11.05 -20.46
N TYR A 19 8.24 -9.74 -20.51
CA TYR A 19 7.85 -8.98 -19.32
C TYR A 19 6.57 -9.55 -18.69
N GLY A 20 5.56 -9.84 -19.50
CA GLY A 20 4.32 -10.48 -19.06
C GLY A 20 4.57 -11.83 -18.38
N GLU A 21 5.36 -12.69 -19.02
CA GLU A 21 5.77 -13.99 -18.52
C GLU A 21 6.47 -13.87 -17.16
N ARG A 22 7.47 -12.99 -17.01
CA ARG A 22 8.17 -12.80 -15.73
C ARG A 22 7.26 -12.25 -14.63
N VAL A 23 6.35 -11.32 -14.96
CA VAL A 23 5.40 -10.78 -13.97
C VAL A 23 4.37 -11.84 -13.58
N PHE A 24 3.99 -12.73 -14.49
CA PHE A 24 3.11 -13.85 -14.24
C PHE A 24 3.80 -14.90 -13.35
N MET A 25 5.03 -15.33 -13.68
CA MET A 25 5.81 -16.31 -12.91
C MET A 25 6.11 -15.87 -11.47
N ARG A 26 6.31 -14.57 -11.23
CA ARG A 26 6.57 -14.03 -9.87
C ARG A 26 5.36 -14.07 -8.95
N ARG A 27 4.16 -14.25 -9.50
CA ARG A 27 2.92 -14.24 -8.73
C ARG A 27 2.42 -15.67 -8.64
N ASP A 28 1.79 -16.01 -7.52
CA ASP A 28 1.02 -17.24 -7.39
C ASP A 28 0.17 -17.42 -8.65
N THR A 29 0.12 -18.64 -9.19
CA THR A 29 -0.55 -19.07 -10.43
C THR A 29 -2.08 -18.91 -10.39
N GLU A 30 -2.58 -17.94 -9.64
CA GLU A 30 -3.99 -17.60 -9.55
C GLU A 30 -4.42 -16.76 -10.76
N GLU A 31 -5.53 -17.15 -11.37
CA GLU A 31 -6.08 -16.61 -12.62
C GLU A 31 -6.30 -15.08 -12.61
N HIS A 32 -6.48 -14.46 -11.45
CA HIS A 32 -6.68 -13.01 -11.29
C HIS A 32 -5.40 -12.18 -11.54
N THR A 33 -4.23 -12.80 -11.50
CA THR A 33 -2.96 -12.17 -11.91
C THR A 33 -2.99 -11.78 -13.38
N SER A 34 -3.72 -12.52 -14.22
CA SER A 34 -3.82 -12.30 -15.66
C SER A 34 -4.42 -10.93 -16.03
N ALA A 35 -5.42 -10.43 -15.29
CA ALA A 35 -6.03 -9.13 -15.57
C ALA A 35 -5.06 -7.98 -15.28
N GLN A 36 -4.31 -8.08 -14.17
CA GLN A 36 -3.31 -7.08 -13.82
C GLN A 36 -2.11 -7.13 -14.77
N VAL A 37 -1.63 -8.33 -15.11
CA VAL A 37 -0.59 -8.54 -16.12
C VAL A 37 -1.04 -7.94 -17.45
N SER A 38 -2.26 -8.25 -17.89
CA SER A 38 -2.85 -7.69 -19.11
C SER A 38 -2.92 -6.16 -19.08
N SER A 39 -3.21 -5.54 -17.94
CA SER A 39 -3.17 -4.07 -17.81
C SER A 39 -1.76 -3.54 -18.04
N ARG A 40 -0.74 -4.15 -17.41
CA ARG A 40 0.66 -3.72 -17.57
C ARG A 40 1.18 -3.90 -18.99
N LEU A 41 0.85 -5.02 -19.63
CA LEU A 41 1.18 -5.26 -21.03
C LEU A 41 0.56 -4.21 -21.94
N ARG A 42 -0.70 -3.85 -21.68
CA ARG A 42 -1.39 -2.78 -22.41
C ARG A 42 -0.82 -1.40 -22.16
N GLU A 43 -0.35 -1.11 -20.94
CA GLU A 43 0.35 0.16 -20.63
C GLU A 43 1.62 0.31 -21.48
N LEU A 44 2.43 -0.75 -21.58
CA LEU A 44 3.63 -0.79 -22.42
C LEU A 44 3.31 -0.72 -23.92
N ALA A 45 2.29 -1.45 -24.38
CA ALA A 45 1.89 -1.42 -25.79
C ALA A 45 1.35 -0.05 -26.22
N ARG A 46 0.67 0.69 -25.33
CA ARG A 46 0.30 2.10 -25.60
C ARG A 46 1.53 3.00 -25.73
N LEU A 47 2.59 2.75 -24.96
CA LEU A 47 3.84 3.47 -25.14
C LEU A 47 4.47 3.17 -26.51
N VAL A 48 4.52 1.89 -26.91
CA VAL A 48 5.00 1.50 -28.25
C VAL A 48 4.16 2.14 -29.35
N GLN A 49 2.83 2.21 -29.18
CA GLN A 49 1.96 2.92 -30.12
C GLN A 49 2.34 4.39 -30.29
N VAL A 50 2.63 5.10 -29.19
CA VAL A 50 3.10 6.50 -29.23
C VAL A 50 4.48 6.60 -29.88
N LEU A 51 5.38 5.66 -29.60
CA LEU A 51 6.71 5.62 -30.24
C LEU A 51 6.63 5.44 -31.75
N ARG A 52 5.72 4.58 -32.24
CA ARG A 52 5.50 4.34 -33.68
C ARG A 52 4.95 5.56 -34.42
N GLN A 53 4.32 6.50 -33.71
CA GLN A 53 3.83 7.74 -34.31
C GLN A 53 4.95 8.77 -34.52
N ASN A 54 6.10 8.62 -33.86
CA ASN A 54 7.26 9.46 -34.09
C ASN A 54 8.01 8.97 -35.34
N THR A 55 7.83 9.67 -36.45
CA THR A 55 8.35 9.32 -37.77
C THR A 55 9.88 9.41 -37.89
N HIS A 56 10.54 10.15 -36.99
CA HIS A 56 11.97 10.47 -37.12
C HIS A 56 12.95 9.31 -36.80
N MET A 57 12.56 8.30 -36.02
CA MET A 57 13.49 7.24 -35.53
C MET A 57 13.01 5.80 -35.80
N ASN A 58 11.90 5.61 -36.53
CA ASN A 58 11.34 4.30 -36.92
C ASN A 58 11.35 3.22 -35.81
N ILE A 59 10.96 3.60 -34.59
CA ILE A 59 10.93 2.69 -33.44
C ILE A 59 9.66 1.82 -33.50
N SER A 60 9.84 0.56 -33.90
CA SER A 60 8.74 -0.39 -34.10
C SER A 60 8.49 -1.29 -32.88
N ARG A 61 9.51 -1.54 -32.07
CA ARG A 61 9.51 -2.47 -30.92
C ARG A 61 10.06 -1.82 -29.67
N LEU A 62 9.64 -2.31 -28.50
CA LEU A 62 10.08 -1.80 -27.20
C LEU A 62 11.59 -1.98 -27.00
N SER A 63 12.19 -3.07 -27.49
CA SER A 63 13.63 -3.31 -27.39
C SER A 63 14.46 -2.21 -28.04
N GLN A 64 14.02 -1.66 -29.17
CA GLN A 64 14.68 -0.55 -29.86
C GLN A 64 14.59 0.74 -29.02
N ALA A 65 13.46 0.95 -28.33
CA ALA A 65 13.27 2.12 -27.48
C ALA A 65 14.14 2.12 -26.20
N LEU A 66 14.70 0.96 -25.84
CA LEU A 66 15.64 0.83 -24.72
C LEU A 66 17.10 1.04 -25.14
N ASP A 67 17.36 1.42 -26.39
CA ASP A 67 18.68 1.86 -26.81
C ASP A 67 19.01 3.22 -26.17
N PRO A 68 20.22 3.41 -25.60
CA PRO A 68 20.68 4.70 -25.10
C PRO A 68 20.50 5.85 -26.09
N GLU A 69 20.69 5.60 -27.40
CA GLU A 69 20.54 6.63 -28.45
C GLU A 69 19.10 7.13 -28.57
N HIS A 70 18.13 6.30 -28.19
CA HIS A 70 16.70 6.63 -28.25
C HIS A 70 16.14 7.15 -26.91
N PHE A 71 16.99 7.37 -25.89
CA PHE A 71 16.54 7.71 -24.55
C PHE A 71 15.69 9.01 -24.50
N ASP A 72 16.08 10.03 -25.26
CA ASP A 72 15.33 11.29 -25.35
C ASP A 72 13.96 11.11 -26.02
N VAL A 73 13.92 10.28 -27.07
CA VAL A 73 12.67 9.94 -27.79
C VAL A 73 11.74 9.15 -26.88
N LEU A 74 12.28 8.21 -26.08
CA LEU A 74 11.53 7.47 -25.08
C LEU A 74 10.93 8.42 -24.03
N ILE A 75 11.70 9.37 -23.51
CA ILE A 75 11.21 10.37 -22.56
C ILE A 75 10.08 11.21 -23.17
N ALA A 76 10.24 11.67 -24.41
CA ALA A 76 9.22 12.44 -25.12
C ALA A 76 7.92 11.61 -25.29
N ALA A 77 8.03 10.33 -25.67
CA ALA A 77 6.89 9.44 -25.82
C ALA A 77 6.17 9.17 -24.48
N VAL A 78 6.91 8.98 -23.39
CA VAL A 78 6.35 8.77 -22.05
C VAL A 78 5.65 10.03 -21.54
N ARG A 79 6.22 11.21 -21.79
CA ARG A 79 5.60 12.51 -21.51
C ARG A 79 4.31 12.71 -22.31
N SER A 80 4.31 12.36 -23.60
CA SER A 80 3.10 12.38 -24.44
C SER A 80 2.01 11.45 -23.91
N LEU A 81 2.37 10.20 -23.56
CA LEU A 81 1.47 9.23 -22.94
C LEU A 81 0.86 9.76 -21.63
N GLY A 82 1.68 10.47 -20.84
CA GLY A 82 1.31 11.16 -19.61
C GLY A 82 0.47 12.43 -19.79
N GLN A 83 0.31 12.91 -21.03
CA GLN A 83 -0.25 14.21 -21.38
C GLN A 83 0.46 15.33 -20.59
N TYR A 84 1.79 15.35 -20.69
CA TYR A 84 2.65 16.37 -20.10
C TYR A 84 2.46 17.71 -20.79
N SER A 85 2.38 18.78 -20.00
CA SER A 85 2.31 20.16 -20.48
C SER A 85 3.58 20.91 -20.10
N GLY A 86 4.37 21.32 -21.11
CA GLY A 86 5.63 22.03 -20.89
C GLY A 86 5.45 23.37 -20.16
N SER A 87 4.32 24.06 -20.37
CA SER A 87 4.03 25.35 -19.73
C SER A 87 3.75 25.27 -18.24
N SER A 88 3.23 24.15 -17.74
CA SER A 88 2.88 23.98 -16.33
C SER A 88 3.80 23.00 -15.60
N ASN A 89 4.68 22.29 -16.33
CA ASN A 89 5.51 21.19 -15.84
C ASN A 89 4.69 20.09 -15.14
N MET A 90 3.54 19.71 -15.74
CA MET A 90 2.57 18.80 -15.13
C MET A 90 2.07 17.74 -16.10
N CYS A 91 1.79 16.55 -15.57
CA CYS A 91 1.23 15.39 -16.26
C CYS A 91 -0.22 15.16 -15.84
N LYS A 92 -1.18 15.16 -16.77
CA LYS A 92 -2.57 14.79 -16.44
C LYS A 92 -2.70 13.33 -15.99
N LYS A 93 -1.87 12.45 -16.56
CA LYS A 93 -1.84 11.00 -16.26
C LYS A 93 -0.56 10.59 -15.51
N GLY A 94 -0.16 11.35 -14.50
CA GLY A 94 1.09 11.10 -13.75
C GLY A 94 1.22 9.68 -13.18
N SER A 95 0.14 9.06 -12.69
CA SER A 95 0.19 7.67 -12.20
C SER A 95 0.51 6.65 -13.29
N LEU A 96 0.07 6.87 -14.53
CA LEU A 96 0.39 6.01 -15.67
C LEU A 96 1.88 6.12 -16.02
N VAL A 97 2.42 7.35 -16.01
CA VAL A 97 3.83 7.63 -16.29
C VAL A 97 4.75 6.87 -15.32
N LEU A 98 4.47 6.98 -14.02
CA LEU A 98 5.24 6.28 -12.99
C LEU A 98 5.16 4.75 -13.17
N LYS A 99 3.94 4.25 -13.41
CA LYS A 99 3.67 2.82 -13.69
C LYS A 99 4.50 2.30 -14.86
N VAL A 100 4.55 3.06 -15.96
CA VAL A 100 5.33 2.72 -17.16
C VAL A 100 6.82 2.78 -16.89
N GLY A 101 7.32 3.77 -16.14
CA GLY A 101 8.73 3.86 -15.75
C GLY A 101 9.22 2.61 -15.01
N HIS A 102 8.45 2.12 -14.04
CA HIS A 102 8.78 0.86 -13.35
C HIS A 102 8.77 -0.35 -14.30
N SER A 103 7.80 -0.41 -15.22
CA SER A 103 7.75 -1.48 -16.23
C SER A 103 8.95 -1.44 -17.18
N LEU A 104 9.38 -0.25 -17.61
CA LEU A 104 10.54 -0.06 -18.48
C LEU A 104 11.83 -0.51 -17.81
N ARG A 105 12.08 -0.11 -16.56
CA ARG A 105 13.23 -0.59 -15.79
C ARG A 105 13.26 -2.12 -15.74
N LYS A 106 12.10 -2.75 -15.54
CA LYS A 106 12.02 -4.21 -15.53
C LYS A 106 12.24 -4.83 -16.91
N CYS A 107 11.77 -4.20 -17.98
CA CYS A 107 12.03 -4.64 -19.35
C CYS A 107 13.54 -4.59 -19.66
N ASN A 108 14.24 -3.53 -19.24
CA ASN A 108 15.70 -3.43 -19.40
C ASN A 108 16.43 -4.56 -18.65
N GLN A 109 16.02 -4.87 -17.42
CA GLN A 109 16.58 -6.02 -16.67
C GLN A 109 16.35 -7.36 -17.38
N ILE A 110 15.24 -7.50 -18.11
CA ILE A 110 14.94 -8.71 -18.88
C ILE A 110 15.84 -8.78 -20.12
N ALA A 111 15.94 -7.69 -20.88
CA ALA A 111 16.81 -7.58 -22.04
C ALA A 111 18.28 -7.85 -21.67
N ARG A 112 18.77 -7.24 -20.58
CA ARG A 112 20.11 -7.50 -20.03
C ARG A 112 20.34 -8.97 -19.72
N ALA A 113 19.37 -9.63 -19.05
CA ALA A 113 19.49 -11.03 -18.70
C ALA A 113 19.49 -11.95 -19.95
N GLU A 114 18.85 -11.55 -21.03
CA GLU A 114 18.87 -12.28 -22.32
C GLU A 114 20.19 -12.09 -23.05
N ALA A 115 20.72 -10.88 -23.07
CA ALA A 115 22.03 -10.60 -23.64
C ALA A 115 23.12 -11.44 -22.97
N ILE A 116 23.08 -11.56 -21.64
CA ILE A 116 23.99 -12.44 -20.88
C ILE A 116 23.82 -13.91 -21.27
N LYS A 117 22.58 -14.41 -21.36
CA LYS A 117 22.32 -15.81 -21.72
C LYS A 117 22.77 -16.16 -23.14
N ASN A 118 22.69 -15.20 -24.06
CA ASN A 118 23.02 -15.39 -25.47
C ASN A 118 24.47 -14.98 -25.80
N ASN A 119 25.28 -14.57 -24.82
CA ASN A 119 26.61 -14.01 -25.03
C ASN A 119 26.65 -12.82 -26.01
N ASP A 120 25.57 -12.05 -26.09
CA ASP A 120 25.48 -10.85 -26.92
C ASP A 120 26.06 -9.64 -26.16
N LYS A 121 27.30 -9.29 -26.50
CA LYS A 121 28.04 -8.19 -25.87
C LYS A 121 27.47 -6.81 -26.22
N GLU A 122 26.93 -6.64 -27.43
CA GLU A 122 26.41 -5.35 -27.89
C GLU A 122 25.12 -5.00 -27.14
N SER A 123 24.17 -5.93 -27.10
CA SER A 123 22.91 -5.74 -26.38
C SER A 123 23.13 -5.58 -24.86
N LEU A 124 24.16 -6.21 -24.32
CA LEU A 124 24.54 -6.08 -22.91
C LEU A 124 25.05 -4.67 -22.59
N ASP A 125 25.98 -4.15 -23.39
CA ASP A 125 26.52 -2.78 -23.25
C ASP A 125 25.41 -1.73 -23.40
N LYS A 126 24.54 -1.88 -24.42
CA LYS A 126 23.35 -1.02 -24.59
C LYS A 126 22.45 -1.01 -23.35
N SER A 127 22.13 -2.19 -22.81
CA SER A 127 21.28 -2.31 -21.62
C SER A 127 21.92 -1.68 -20.37
N GLN A 128 23.25 -1.78 -20.20
CA GLN A 128 23.98 -1.17 -19.09
C GLN A 128 24.02 0.35 -19.18
N ARG A 129 24.32 0.88 -20.38
CA ARG A 129 24.30 2.32 -20.63
C ARG A 129 22.91 2.91 -20.44
N PHE A 130 21.86 2.22 -20.90
CA PHE A 130 20.48 2.61 -20.66
C PHE A 130 20.18 2.63 -19.15
N GLU A 131 20.62 1.62 -18.40
CA GLU A 131 20.43 1.57 -16.95
C GLU A 131 21.08 2.77 -16.26
N SER A 132 22.31 3.15 -16.66
CA SER A 132 22.99 4.34 -16.13
C SER A 132 22.24 5.64 -16.44
N LEU A 133 21.77 5.83 -17.69
CA LEU A 133 20.95 7.00 -18.07
C LEU A 133 19.61 7.03 -17.32
N PHE A 134 18.99 5.87 -17.14
CA PHE A 134 17.72 5.76 -16.43
C PHE A 134 17.90 6.10 -14.94
N GLU A 135 19.01 5.73 -14.32
CA GLU A 135 19.30 6.09 -12.93
C GLU A 135 19.65 7.57 -12.76
N SER A 136 20.36 8.19 -13.71
CA SER A 136 20.78 9.60 -13.61
C SER A 136 19.66 10.58 -13.93
N ASP A 137 18.92 10.36 -15.02
CA ASP A 137 18.12 11.42 -15.66
C ASP A 137 16.61 11.20 -15.56
N TRP A 138 16.16 9.95 -15.40
CA TRP A 138 14.74 9.61 -15.47
C TRP A 138 13.93 10.32 -14.38
N PHE A 139 14.49 10.44 -13.18
CA PHE A 139 13.79 11.06 -12.06
C PHE A 139 13.46 12.52 -12.36
N ASP A 140 14.48 13.31 -12.71
CA ASP A 140 14.35 14.74 -12.94
C ASP A 140 13.47 15.05 -14.15
N ARG A 141 13.58 14.24 -15.21
CA ARG A 141 12.87 14.49 -16.46
C ARG A 141 11.44 13.95 -16.49
N VAL A 142 11.14 12.90 -15.72
CA VAL A 142 9.85 12.19 -15.82
C VAL A 142 9.19 12.02 -14.46
N SER A 143 9.86 11.38 -13.50
CA SER A 143 9.21 11.00 -12.24
C SER A 143 8.85 12.19 -11.36
N ALA A 144 9.70 13.22 -11.29
CA ALA A 144 9.50 14.38 -10.44
C ALA A 144 8.19 15.14 -10.78
N SER A 145 8.00 15.50 -12.05
CA SER A 145 6.79 16.19 -12.52
C SER A 145 5.54 15.30 -12.42
N ALA A 146 5.67 13.99 -12.69
CA ALA A 146 4.58 13.03 -12.53
C ALA A 146 4.15 12.89 -11.06
N ASN A 147 5.10 12.78 -10.12
CA ASN A 147 4.85 12.72 -8.69
C ASN A 147 4.18 14.00 -8.19
N GLN A 148 4.72 15.17 -8.53
CA GLN A 148 4.15 16.45 -8.16
C GLN A 148 2.72 16.59 -8.71
N SER A 149 2.47 16.12 -9.93
CA SER A 149 1.14 16.13 -10.53
C SER A 149 0.14 15.27 -9.79
N VAL A 150 0.54 14.06 -9.40
CA VAL A 150 -0.29 13.15 -8.61
C VAL A 150 -0.57 13.73 -7.21
N GLN A 151 0.44 14.32 -6.57
CA GLN A 151 0.29 14.95 -5.26
C GLN A 151 -0.63 16.19 -5.33
N ARG A 152 -0.38 17.12 -6.26
CA ARG A 152 -1.24 18.30 -6.48
C ARG A 152 -2.69 17.91 -6.77
N ALA A 153 -2.90 16.90 -7.60
CA ALA A 153 -4.24 16.42 -7.90
C ALA A 153 -4.94 15.78 -6.70
N ARG A 154 -4.22 15.45 -5.61
CA ARG A 154 -4.78 14.96 -4.34
C ARG A 154 -4.97 16.07 -3.32
N MET A 155 -4.26 17.19 -3.44
CA MET A 155 -4.41 18.32 -2.52
C MET A 155 -5.86 18.82 -2.51
N ASN A 156 -6.37 19.16 -1.34
CA ASN A 156 -7.71 19.70 -1.10
C ASN A 156 -8.87 18.82 -1.58
N LYS A 157 -8.63 17.58 -2.02
CA LYS A 157 -9.72 16.65 -2.30
C LYS A 157 -10.32 16.14 -0.98
N PRO A 158 -11.64 16.25 -0.80
CA PRO A 158 -12.27 15.78 0.42
C PRO A 158 -12.06 14.26 0.53
N LYS A 159 -11.55 13.84 1.68
CA LYS A 159 -11.45 12.41 2.02
C LYS A 159 -12.82 12.01 2.56
N LEU A 160 -13.74 11.65 1.68
CA LEU A 160 -15.07 11.20 2.10
C LEU A 160 -15.01 9.74 2.58
N LEU A 161 -15.79 9.44 3.61
CA LEU A 161 -16.01 8.09 4.11
C LEU A 161 -17.45 7.67 3.86
N PRO A 162 -17.73 6.36 3.73
CA PRO A 162 -19.08 5.85 3.70
C PRO A 162 -19.79 6.19 5.02
N SER A 163 -21.12 6.35 4.97
CA SER A 163 -21.94 6.55 6.18
C SER A 163 -22.06 5.26 6.98
N LEU A 164 -22.22 5.37 8.32
CA LEU A 164 -22.56 4.23 9.16
C LEU A 164 -23.99 3.75 8.90
N ASP A 165 -24.92 4.67 8.66
CA ASP A 165 -26.31 4.35 8.30
C ASP A 165 -26.39 3.54 7.01
N ASP A 166 -25.52 3.86 6.03
CA ASP A 166 -25.44 3.12 4.78
C ASP A 166 -24.88 1.70 4.99
N VAL A 167 -23.98 1.50 5.96
CA VAL A 167 -23.51 0.16 6.36
C VAL A 167 -24.65 -0.63 6.99
N GLU A 168 -25.43 -0.01 7.87
CA GLU A 168 -26.58 -0.65 8.50
C GLU A 168 -27.64 -1.06 7.47
N LYS A 169 -28.03 -0.18 6.55
CA LYS A 169 -28.97 -0.50 5.45
C LYS A 169 -28.52 -1.72 4.64
N VAL A 170 -27.23 -1.79 4.30
CA VAL A 170 -26.67 -2.93 3.57
C VAL A 170 -26.69 -4.18 4.43
N ASN A 171 -26.34 -4.10 5.72
CA ASN A 171 -26.38 -5.26 6.62
C ASN A 171 -27.80 -5.82 6.77
N LEU A 172 -28.81 -4.97 6.95
CA LEU A 172 -30.22 -5.39 7.03
C LEU A 172 -30.67 -6.13 5.78
N LEU A 173 -30.33 -5.61 4.60
CA LEU A 173 -30.64 -6.27 3.33
C LEU A 173 -29.91 -7.61 3.20
N VAL A 174 -28.63 -7.65 3.56
CA VAL A 174 -27.82 -8.86 3.51
C VAL A 174 -28.36 -9.92 4.47
N GLU A 175 -28.72 -9.57 5.70
CA GLU A 175 -29.28 -10.50 6.68
C GLU A 175 -30.58 -11.16 6.21
N LYS A 176 -31.41 -10.44 5.46
CA LYS A 176 -32.58 -11.00 4.79
C LYS A 176 -32.16 -12.05 3.74
N ASP A 177 -31.23 -11.69 2.86
CA ASP A 177 -30.78 -12.55 1.76
C ASP A 177 -29.93 -13.74 2.23
N LEU A 178 -29.33 -13.68 3.43
CA LEU A 178 -28.64 -14.82 4.08
C LEU A 178 -29.58 -16.00 4.36
N LYS A 179 -30.90 -15.77 4.39
CA LYS A 179 -31.92 -16.81 4.58
C LYS A 179 -32.53 -17.30 3.26
N SER A 180 -32.06 -16.79 2.11
CA SER A 180 -32.58 -17.17 0.80
C SER A 180 -32.21 -18.61 0.44
N GLU A 181 -33.13 -19.30 -0.25
CA GLU A 181 -32.88 -20.60 -0.90
C GLU A 181 -32.32 -20.43 -2.33
N ASP A 182 -32.33 -19.21 -2.86
CA ASP A 182 -31.78 -18.93 -4.19
C ASP A 182 -30.24 -18.85 -4.14
N TYR A 183 -29.56 -19.78 -4.79
CA TYR A 183 -28.11 -19.96 -4.72
C TYR A 183 -27.30 -18.69 -5.03
N PRO A 184 -27.54 -17.96 -6.14
CA PRO A 184 -26.78 -16.76 -6.49
C PRO A 184 -27.01 -15.63 -5.49
N VAL A 185 -28.23 -15.50 -4.95
CA VAL A 185 -28.56 -14.50 -3.93
C VAL A 185 -27.83 -14.85 -2.64
N LEU A 186 -27.95 -16.08 -2.15
CA LEU A 186 -27.29 -16.54 -0.94
C LEU A 186 -25.75 -16.43 -1.05
N ALA A 187 -25.17 -16.86 -2.16
CA ALA A 187 -23.72 -16.81 -2.38
C ALA A 187 -23.20 -15.37 -2.33
N LYS A 188 -23.89 -14.42 -2.98
CA LYS A 188 -23.51 -13.00 -2.98
C LYS A 188 -23.76 -12.36 -1.61
N ALA A 189 -24.86 -12.70 -0.93
CA ALA A 189 -25.18 -12.22 0.40
C ALA A 189 -24.10 -12.62 1.41
N VAL A 190 -23.72 -13.90 1.45
CA VAL A 190 -22.64 -14.40 2.33
C VAL A 190 -21.32 -13.72 1.99
N LEU A 191 -20.96 -13.62 0.70
CA LEU A 191 -19.73 -12.94 0.27
C LEU A 191 -19.67 -11.49 0.74
N VAL A 192 -20.76 -10.74 0.58
CA VAL A 192 -20.85 -9.34 1.03
C VAL A 192 -20.84 -9.26 2.54
N SER A 193 -21.62 -10.08 3.25
CA SER A 193 -21.67 -10.15 4.71
C SER A 193 -20.28 -10.33 5.32
N VAL A 194 -19.56 -11.37 4.88
CA VAL A 194 -18.20 -11.68 5.36
C VAL A 194 -17.23 -10.54 5.04
N THR A 195 -17.34 -9.94 3.84
CA THR A 195 -16.44 -8.86 3.42
C THR A 195 -16.68 -7.57 4.20
N VAL A 196 -17.94 -7.17 4.38
CA VAL A 196 -18.35 -5.94 5.06
C VAL A 196 -18.09 -6.04 6.57
N PHE A 197 -18.40 -7.17 7.20
CA PHE A 197 -18.16 -7.42 8.63
C PHE A 197 -16.67 -7.39 8.97
N ASN A 198 -15.85 -8.13 8.22
CA ASN A 198 -14.40 -8.23 8.49
C ASN A 198 -13.57 -7.07 7.92
N ARG A 199 -14.20 -6.16 7.16
CA ARG A 199 -13.53 -5.09 6.39
C ARG A 199 -12.36 -5.62 5.51
N LYS A 200 -12.53 -6.82 4.93
CA LYS A 200 -11.51 -7.49 4.08
C LYS A 200 -11.60 -7.05 2.64
N ARG A 201 -10.56 -7.30 1.83
CA ARG A 201 -10.60 -6.91 0.41
C ARG A 201 -11.54 -7.90 -0.25
N GLY A 202 -12.43 -7.43 -1.13
CA GLY A 202 -13.35 -8.33 -1.84
C GLY A 202 -12.62 -9.46 -2.57
N GLY A 203 -11.42 -9.19 -3.09
CA GLY A 203 -10.55 -10.19 -3.69
C GLY A 203 -10.06 -11.27 -2.73
N GLU A 204 -9.82 -10.96 -1.46
CA GLU A 204 -9.40 -11.97 -0.46
C GLU A 204 -10.55 -12.94 -0.16
N VAL A 205 -11.72 -12.39 0.18
CA VAL A 205 -12.88 -13.20 0.59
C VAL A 205 -13.44 -14.05 -0.55
N GLN A 206 -13.52 -13.51 -1.78
CA GLN A 206 -14.04 -14.28 -2.93
C GLN A 206 -13.22 -15.55 -3.24
N ARG A 207 -11.97 -15.64 -2.76
CA ARG A 207 -11.06 -16.78 -2.98
C ARG A 207 -11.05 -17.80 -1.85
N MET A 208 -11.87 -17.60 -0.81
CA MET A 208 -12.02 -18.58 0.26
C MET A 208 -12.36 -19.95 -0.31
N LYS A 209 -11.63 -21.00 0.09
CA LYS A 209 -11.87 -22.37 -0.37
C LYS A 209 -12.78 -23.11 0.60
N VAL A 210 -13.51 -24.10 0.07
CA VAL A 210 -14.37 -24.98 0.88
C VAL A 210 -13.55 -25.71 1.94
N LYS A 211 -12.37 -26.22 1.56
CA LYS A 211 -11.44 -26.90 2.48
C LYS A 211 -11.01 -26.03 3.66
N ASP A 212 -10.84 -24.72 3.46
CA ASP A 212 -10.43 -23.80 4.54
C ASP A 212 -11.53 -23.66 5.59
N PHE A 213 -12.79 -23.60 5.14
CA PHE A 213 -13.96 -23.57 6.02
C PHE A 213 -14.18 -24.92 6.74
N GLU A 214 -14.07 -26.03 6.02
CA GLU A 214 -14.25 -27.39 6.60
C GLU A 214 -13.20 -27.72 7.66
N LYS A 215 -11.94 -27.28 7.47
CA LYS A 215 -10.89 -27.44 8.48
C LYS A 215 -11.28 -26.81 9.81
N VAL A 216 -11.87 -25.62 9.79
CA VAL A 216 -12.30 -24.92 11.02
C VAL A 216 -13.53 -25.57 11.63
N ARG A 217 -14.45 -26.08 10.81
CA ARG A 217 -15.62 -26.83 11.28
C ARG A 217 -15.21 -28.13 11.99
N ASN A 218 -14.19 -28.82 11.47
CA ASN A 218 -13.79 -30.13 11.95
C ASN A 218 -12.70 -30.07 13.03
N SER A 219 -11.96 -28.96 13.12
CA SER A 219 -11.04 -28.72 14.22
C SER A 219 -11.87 -28.48 15.49
N LYS A 220 -11.59 -29.23 16.56
CA LYS A 220 -11.99 -28.80 17.90
C LYS A 220 -11.46 -27.38 18.07
N MET A 221 -12.33 -26.43 18.41
CA MET A 221 -11.95 -25.04 18.65
C MET A 221 -10.78 -25.08 19.63
N SER A 222 -9.58 -24.65 19.21
CA SER A 222 -8.40 -24.68 20.08
C SER A 222 -8.79 -23.95 21.35
N THR A 223 -8.86 -24.67 22.47
CA THR A 223 -9.27 -24.09 23.74
C THR A 223 -8.30 -22.96 24.04
N PRO A 224 -8.76 -21.70 24.08
CA PRO A 224 -7.86 -20.59 24.35
C PRO A 224 -7.22 -20.79 25.71
N ASP A 225 -5.96 -20.40 25.85
CA ASP A 225 -5.23 -20.49 27.11
C ASP A 225 -6.06 -19.86 28.25
N PRO A 226 -6.31 -20.59 29.35
CA PRO A 226 -7.07 -20.08 30.49
C PRO A 226 -6.57 -18.73 31.00
N LEU A 227 -5.26 -18.47 30.97
CA LEU A 227 -4.67 -17.19 31.39
C LEU A 227 -5.08 -16.03 30.47
N VAL A 228 -5.13 -16.29 29.16
CA VAL A 228 -5.59 -15.29 28.18
C VAL A 228 -7.08 -15.03 28.36
N LEU A 229 -7.88 -16.07 28.60
CA LEU A 229 -9.32 -15.92 28.85
C LEU A 229 -9.61 -15.12 30.10
N GLN A 230 -8.83 -15.25 31.18
CA GLN A 230 -9.06 -14.51 32.42
C GLN A 230 -8.97 -12.99 32.22
N ASN A 231 -8.04 -12.54 31.36
CA ASN A 231 -7.82 -11.12 31.05
C ASN A 231 -8.89 -10.50 30.13
N LEU A 232 -9.86 -11.29 29.64
CA LEU A 232 -10.94 -10.80 28.80
C LEU A 232 -12.18 -10.39 29.62
N THR A 233 -12.88 -9.37 29.15
CA THR A 233 -14.19 -8.95 29.66
C THR A 233 -15.25 -10.05 29.42
N ALA A 234 -16.37 -9.98 30.15
CA ALA A 234 -17.48 -10.94 29.99
C ALA A 234 -18.03 -10.98 28.55
N SER A 235 -18.12 -9.82 27.90
CA SER A 235 -18.56 -9.68 26.50
C SER A 235 -17.56 -10.32 25.53
N GLU A 236 -16.25 -10.09 25.72
CA GLU A 236 -15.20 -10.71 24.89
C GLU A 236 -15.16 -12.22 25.05
N LYS A 237 -15.29 -12.73 26.28
CA LYS A 237 -15.43 -14.17 26.55
C LYS A 237 -16.61 -14.78 25.79
N LYS A 238 -17.74 -14.08 25.70
CA LYS A 238 -18.89 -14.52 24.90
C LYS A 238 -18.58 -14.52 23.40
N LEU A 239 -17.89 -13.51 22.89
CA LEU A 239 -17.50 -13.43 21.48
C LEU A 239 -16.54 -14.55 21.06
N VAL A 240 -15.55 -14.87 21.90
CA VAL A 240 -14.60 -15.97 21.65
C VAL A 240 -15.31 -17.32 21.53
N LYS A 241 -16.39 -17.54 22.30
CA LYS A 241 -17.18 -18.78 22.24
C LYS A 241 -18.06 -18.87 20.99
N VAL A 242 -18.51 -17.72 20.46
CA VAL A 242 -19.54 -17.65 19.41
C VAL A 242 -18.95 -17.47 18.01
N LEU A 243 -17.88 -16.70 17.88
CA LEU A 243 -17.25 -16.41 16.59
C LEU A 243 -16.31 -17.53 16.16
N HIS A 244 -16.38 -17.88 14.87
CA HIS A 244 -15.47 -18.84 14.26
C HIS A 244 -14.37 -18.10 13.50
N ARG A 245 -13.11 -18.52 13.65
CA ARG A 245 -11.96 -17.92 12.97
C ARG A 245 -11.45 -18.83 11.86
N VAL A 246 -11.54 -18.39 10.62
CA VAL A 246 -11.01 -19.06 9.42
C VAL A 246 -9.79 -18.32 8.90
N GLU A 247 -8.72 -19.05 8.61
CA GLU A 247 -7.56 -18.49 7.92
C GLU A 247 -7.61 -18.86 6.44
N ILE A 248 -7.53 -17.85 5.59
CA ILE A 248 -7.43 -18.04 4.13
C ILE A 248 -6.06 -17.59 3.63
N ARG A 249 -5.67 -18.09 2.46
CA ARG A 249 -4.42 -17.69 1.80
C ARG A 249 -4.51 -16.27 1.23
N GLY A 250 -3.65 -15.38 1.74
CA GLY A 250 -3.42 -14.03 1.21
C GLY A 250 -2.28 -13.97 0.21
N LYS A 251 -1.91 -12.74 -0.20
CA LYS A 251 -0.75 -12.50 -1.07
C LYS A 251 0.52 -13.06 -0.43
N PHE A 252 1.40 -13.67 -1.24
CA PHE A 252 2.65 -14.28 -0.78
C PHE A 252 2.43 -15.35 0.31
N ASN A 253 1.34 -16.09 0.20
CA ASN A 253 0.98 -17.16 1.13
C ASN A 253 0.80 -16.71 2.60
N ARG A 254 0.61 -15.41 2.85
CA ARG A 254 0.38 -14.89 4.20
C ARG A 254 -1.02 -15.27 4.68
N PRO A 255 -1.20 -15.78 5.91
CA PRO A 255 -2.53 -16.11 6.42
C PRO A 255 -3.35 -14.84 6.63
N VAL A 256 -4.62 -14.88 6.21
CA VAL A 256 -5.58 -13.79 6.39
C VAL A 256 -6.70 -14.32 7.29
N PRO A 257 -6.81 -13.84 8.54
CA PRO A 257 -7.86 -14.28 9.45
C PRO A 257 -9.21 -13.67 9.07
N ILE A 258 -10.28 -14.44 9.12
CA ILE A 258 -11.66 -14.05 8.87
C ILE A 258 -12.50 -14.56 10.04
N LEU A 259 -13.30 -13.68 10.62
CA LEU A 259 -14.27 -13.99 11.66
C LEU A 259 -15.63 -14.24 11.01
N LEU A 260 -16.28 -15.33 11.40
CA LEU A 260 -17.61 -15.72 10.94
C LEU A 260 -18.59 -15.74 12.12
N THR A 261 -19.74 -15.11 11.96
CA THR A 261 -20.84 -15.17 12.91
C THR A 261 -21.60 -16.51 12.77
N PRO A 262 -22.38 -16.93 13.79
CA PRO A 262 -23.20 -18.14 13.68
C PRO A 262 -24.11 -18.15 12.46
N LEU A 263 -24.76 -17.01 12.18
CA LEU A 263 -25.61 -16.85 11.00
C LEU A 263 -24.84 -17.04 9.70
N MET A 264 -23.62 -16.49 9.59
CA MET A 264 -22.76 -16.71 8.42
C MET A 264 -22.40 -18.19 8.26
N VAL A 265 -22.07 -18.88 9.36
CA VAL A 265 -21.73 -20.30 9.34
C VAL A 265 -22.92 -21.15 8.88
N GLU A 266 -24.12 -20.88 9.40
CA GLU A 266 -25.35 -21.55 8.97
C GLU A 266 -25.66 -21.28 7.50
N SER A 267 -25.53 -20.03 7.06
CA SER A 267 -25.73 -19.62 5.66
C SER A 267 -24.73 -20.30 4.73
N ILE A 268 -23.47 -20.46 5.16
CA ILE A 268 -22.44 -21.21 4.41
C ILE A 268 -22.80 -22.70 4.33
N LYS A 269 -23.30 -23.31 5.41
CA LYS A 269 -23.75 -24.70 5.39
C LYS A 269 -24.89 -24.90 4.39
N ARG A 270 -25.89 -24.01 4.42
CA ARG A 270 -27.01 -24.01 3.46
C ARG A 270 -26.52 -23.83 2.03
N LEU A 271 -25.61 -22.88 1.82
CA LEU A 271 -24.98 -22.63 0.52
C LEU A 271 -24.32 -23.89 -0.04
N LEU A 272 -23.56 -24.64 0.79
CA LEU A 272 -22.92 -25.89 0.38
C LEU A 272 -23.94 -27.01 0.09
N ALA A 273 -25.05 -27.06 0.81
CA ALA A 273 -26.13 -28.03 0.56
C ALA A 273 -26.81 -27.79 -0.79
N ILE A 274 -27.26 -26.55 -1.06
CA ILE A 274 -27.88 -26.15 -2.34
C ILE A 274 -26.91 -26.40 -3.49
N ARG A 275 -25.64 -26.04 -3.29
CA ARG A 275 -24.58 -26.27 -4.25
C ARG A 275 -24.40 -27.75 -4.63
N GLY A 276 -24.54 -28.65 -3.65
CA GLY A 276 -24.51 -30.10 -3.87
C GLY A 276 -25.67 -30.57 -4.75
N LEU A 277 -26.87 -30.03 -4.53
CA LEU A 277 -28.06 -30.32 -5.34
C LEU A 277 -27.91 -29.83 -6.79
N LEU A 278 -27.24 -28.70 -7.00
CA LEU A 278 -26.97 -28.13 -8.33
C LEU A 278 -25.76 -28.76 -9.06
N GLY A 279 -25.05 -29.70 -8.43
CA GLY A 279 -23.88 -30.35 -9.04
C GLY A 279 -22.66 -29.43 -9.28
N LEU A 280 -22.55 -28.30 -8.57
CA LEU A 280 -21.48 -27.33 -8.79
C LEU A 280 -20.15 -27.77 -8.14
N VAL A 281 -19.22 -28.30 -8.93
CA VAL A 281 -17.90 -28.75 -8.46
C VAL A 281 -16.85 -27.65 -8.61
N SER A 282 -16.23 -27.22 -7.51
CA SER A 282 -15.25 -26.13 -7.45
C SER A 282 -14.50 -26.11 -6.11
N GLN A 283 -13.26 -25.65 -6.09
CA GLN A 283 -12.54 -25.46 -4.83
C GLN A 283 -13.01 -24.21 -4.06
N TYR A 284 -13.58 -23.22 -4.76
CA TYR A 284 -13.99 -21.95 -4.19
C TYR A 284 -15.34 -22.07 -3.49
N LEU A 285 -15.52 -21.32 -2.39
CA LEU A 285 -16.77 -21.31 -1.65
C LEU A 285 -17.88 -20.57 -2.41
N PHE A 286 -17.55 -19.43 -3.02
CA PHE A 286 -18.48 -18.52 -3.69
C PHE A 286 -18.49 -18.66 -5.21
N VAL A 287 -18.53 -19.89 -5.72
CA VAL A 287 -18.52 -20.16 -7.17
C VAL A 287 -19.78 -19.60 -7.86
N SER A 288 -19.64 -19.12 -9.11
CA SER A 288 -20.76 -18.70 -9.94
C SER A 288 -21.57 -19.89 -10.43
N GLU A 289 -22.77 -19.64 -10.94
CA GLU A 289 -23.64 -20.65 -11.57
C GLU A 289 -22.96 -21.36 -12.75
N SER A 290 -22.04 -20.67 -13.43
CA SER A 290 -21.23 -21.29 -14.50
C SER A 290 -20.19 -22.30 -14.01
N GLY A 291 -19.99 -22.46 -12.69
CA GLY A 291 -19.05 -23.42 -12.10
C GLY A 291 -17.56 -23.06 -12.21
N GLU A 292 -17.19 -22.14 -13.10
CA GLU A 292 -15.78 -21.84 -13.39
C GLU A 292 -15.12 -20.91 -12.36
N LYS A 293 -15.80 -19.81 -11.99
CA LYS A 293 -15.17 -18.67 -11.31
C LYS A 293 -15.95 -18.23 -10.09
N PRO A 294 -15.30 -17.69 -9.05
CA PRO A 294 -16.03 -17.11 -7.94
C PRO A 294 -16.73 -15.80 -8.34
N TYR A 295 -17.84 -15.49 -7.66
CA TYR A 295 -18.46 -14.18 -7.74
C TYR A 295 -17.45 -13.08 -7.37
N ARG A 296 -17.45 -11.98 -8.14
CA ARG A 296 -16.53 -10.87 -7.89
C ARG A 296 -16.99 -10.06 -6.68
N GLY A 297 -16.19 -10.05 -5.61
CA GLY A 297 -16.51 -9.34 -4.37
C GLY A 297 -16.77 -7.85 -4.58
N THR A 298 -15.97 -7.17 -5.43
CA THR A 298 -16.16 -5.74 -5.74
C THR A 298 -17.51 -5.48 -6.43
N LYS A 299 -17.94 -6.39 -7.32
CA LYS A 299 -19.23 -6.28 -8.00
C LYS A 299 -20.37 -6.55 -7.03
N ALA A 300 -20.28 -7.62 -6.24
CA ALA A 300 -21.30 -7.97 -5.25
C ALA A 300 -21.56 -6.84 -4.24
N ILE A 301 -20.50 -6.22 -3.69
CA ILE A 301 -20.64 -5.06 -2.80
C ILE A 301 -21.36 -3.90 -3.49
N LYS A 302 -20.98 -3.60 -4.74
CA LYS A 302 -21.61 -2.52 -5.51
C LYS A 302 -23.09 -2.81 -5.79
N ASP A 303 -23.41 -4.05 -6.14
CA ASP A 303 -24.79 -4.48 -6.41
C ASP A 303 -25.65 -4.33 -5.13
N TYR A 304 -25.14 -4.74 -3.96
CA TYR A 304 -25.84 -4.56 -2.69
C TYR A 304 -25.95 -3.09 -2.26
N ALA A 305 -24.92 -2.28 -2.52
CA ALA A 305 -24.98 -0.85 -2.26
C ALA A 305 -26.11 -0.17 -3.06
N VAL A 306 -26.25 -0.52 -4.34
CA VAL A 306 -27.34 -0.02 -5.19
C VAL A 306 -28.70 -0.52 -4.69
N LYS A 307 -28.83 -1.82 -4.40
CA LYS A 307 -30.08 -2.41 -3.89
C LYS A 307 -30.53 -1.80 -2.56
N ALA A 308 -29.59 -1.56 -1.66
CA ALA A 308 -29.84 -0.95 -0.35
C ALA A 308 -30.07 0.57 -0.41
N LYS A 309 -29.95 1.18 -1.61
CA LYS A 309 -30.10 2.62 -1.84
C LYS A 309 -29.21 3.45 -0.92
N VAL A 310 -27.92 3.07 -0.84
CA VAL A 310 -26.93 3.87 -0.08
C VAL A 310 -26.77 5.25 -0.71
N SER A 311 -26.38 6.22 0.11
CA SER A 311 -26.28 7.63 -0.28
C SER A 311 -25.27 7.86 -1.40
N ASP A 312 -24.10 7.20 -1.32
CA ASP A 312 -23.07 7.25 -2.35
C ASP A 312 -22.46 5.86 -2.61
N THR A 313 -22.86 5.27 -3.74
CA THR A 313 -22.38 3.95 -4.19
C THR A 313 -20.89 3.94 -4.58
N CYS A 314 -20.28 5.10 -4.88
CA CYS A 314 -18.85 5.21 -5.16
C CYS A 314 -18.00 5.15 -3.89
N LEU A 315 -18.57 5.59 -2.76
CA LEU A 315 -17.93 5.51 -1.45
C LEU A 315 -18.17 4.16 -0.78
N PHE A 316 -19.23 3.43 -1.13
CA PHE A 316 -19.49 2.10 -0.57
C PHE A 316 -18.64 1.00 -1.24
N THR A 317 -17.33 1.01 -0.98
CA THR A 317 -16.40 -0.01 -1.47
C THR A 317 -15.61 -0.63 -0.33
N ALA A 318 -15.12 -1.87 -0.49
CA ALA A 318 -14.28 -2.53 0.52
C ALA A 318 -13.06 -1.69 0.94
N THR A 319 -12.52 -0.89 0.02
CA THR A 319 -11.39 0.02 0.30
C THR A 319 -11.81 1.18 1.20
N HIS A 320 -12.96 1.79 0.93
CA HIS A 320 -13.48 2.90 1.71
C HIS A 320 -14.06 2.46 3.07
N LEU A 321 -14.73 1.32 3.14
CA LEU A 321 -15.18 0.71 4.40
C LEU A 321 -14.00 0.39 5.33
N ARG A 322 -12.86 -0.06 4.77
CA ARG A 322 -11.64 -0.23 5.56
C ARG A 322 -11.08 1.10 6.06
N LYS A 323 -11.09 2.15 5.22
CA LYS A 323 -10.70 3.49 5.64
C LYS A 323 -11.59 4.03 6.75
N GLN A 324 -12.89 3.80 6.67
CA GLN A 324 -13.85 4.18 7.70
C GLN A 324 -13.48 3.54 9.05
N LEU A 325 -13.25 2.22 9.11
CA LEU A 325 -12.88 1.54 10.35
C LEU A 325 -11.56 2.06 10.92
N ALA A 326 -10.55 2.27 10.08
CA ALA A 326 -9.26 2.77 10.54
C ALA A 326 -9.36 4.22 11.07
N THR A 327 -10.12 5.10 10.40
CA THR A 327 -10.40 6.45 10.89
C THR A 327 -11.14 6.43 12.23
N LEU A 328 -12.16 5.58 12.39
CA LEU A 328 -12.89 5.42 13.65
C LEU A 328 -11.98 4.91 14.76
N SER A 329 -11.10 3.94 14.48
CA SER A 329 -10.17 3.40 15.48
C SER A 329 -9.23 4.45 16.06
N GLN A 330 -8.81 5.41 15.23
CA GLN A 330 -7.98 6.52 15.68
C GLN A 330 -8.78 7.59 16.44
N ALA A 331 -10.01 7.88 16.01
CA ALA A 331 -10.90 8.83 16.70
C ALA A 331 -11.31 8.32 18.09
N MET A 332 -11.45 7.01 18.26
CA MET A 332 -11.77 6.34 19.53
C MET A 332 -10.58 6.25 20.49
N ALA A 333 -9.46 6.94 20.23
CA ALA A 333 -8.26 6.96 21.06
C ALA A 333 -7.72 5.56 21.42
N ILE A 334 -7.89 4.58 20.52
CA ILE A 334 -7.39 3.22 20.73
C ILE A 334 -5.86 3.27 20.85
N SER A 335 -5.30 2.58 21.86
CA SER A 335 -3.86 2.53 22.11
C SER A 335 -3.07 2.05 20.88
N LYS A 336 -1.80 2.48 20.74
CA LYS A 336 -0.95 2.09 19.59
C LYS A 336 -0.87 0.57 19.42
N PHE A 337 -0.76 -0.17 20.53
CA PHE A 337 -0.74 -1.62 20.52
C PHE A 337 -2.02 -2.21 19.89
N ASN A 338 -3.18 -1.72 20.30
CA ASN A 338 -4.47 -2.18 19.77
C ASN A 338 -4.68 -1.74 18.31
N GLN A 339 -4.16 -0.58 17.91
CA GLN A 339 -4.13 -0.17 16.49
C GLN A 339 -3.24 -1.09 15.64
N ASP A 340 -2.10 -1.54 16.17
CA ASP A 340 -1.20 -2.46 15.48
C ASP A 340 -1.83 -3.85 15.34
N GLN A 341 -2.57 -4.33 16.36
CA GLN A 341 -3.38 -5.55 16.26
C GLN A 341 -4.47 -5.42 15.18
N LEU A 342 -5.19 -4.30 15.16
CA LEU A 342 -6.22 -4.03 14.14
C LEU A 342 -5.61 -3.95 12.73
N ALA A 343 -4.47 -3.28 12.57
CA ALA A 343 -3.77 -3.17 11.29
C ALA A 343 -3.31 -4.55 10.78
N THR A 344 -2.80 -5.39 11.68
CA THR A 344 -2.40 -6.77 11.40
C THR A 344 -3.62 -7.59 10.96
N PHE A 345 -4.73 -7.49 11.69
CA PHE A 345 -5.99 -8.13 11.31
C PHE A 345 -6.44 -7.67 9.91
N LEU A 346 -6.40 -6.37 9.59
CA LEU A 346 -6.78 -5.85 8.27
C LEU A 346 -5.79 -6.19 7.13
N GLY A 347 -4.65 -6.81 7.44
CA GLY A 347 -3.64 -7.19 6.45
C GLY A 347 -2.89 -5.98 5.88
N HIS A 348 -2.57 -5.00 6.72
CA HIS A 348 -1.77 -3.83 6.39
C HIS A 348 -0.34 -3.91 6.95
N ASP A 349 0.58 -3.19 6.31
CA ASP A 349 1.83 -2.78 6.96
C ASP A 349 1.51 -1.62 7.92
N ILE A 350 2.03 -1.71 9.14
CA ILE A 350 1.81 -0.74 10.23
C ILE A 350 2.18 0.70 9.80
N ARG A 351 3.25 0.88 9.00
CA ARG A 351 3.65 2.20 8.48
C ARG A 351 2.64 2.75 7.47
N VAL A 352 2.06 1.85 6.67
CA VAL A 352 1.01 2.20 5.71
C VAL A 352 -0.29 2.57 6.44
N HIS A 353 -0.58 1.95 7.58
CA HIS A 353 -1.72 2.29 8.43
C HIS A 353 -1.56 3.72 9.00
N ARG A 354 -0.41 4.04 9.60
CA ARG A 354 -0.15 5.36 10.20
C ARG A 354 -0.14 6.51 9.18
N GLY A 355 0.33 6.27 7.95
CA GLY A 355 0.36 7.30 6.89
C GLY A 355 -0.95 7.49 6.10
N ILE A 356 -1.78 6.44 5.94
CA ILE A 356 -3.03 6.52 5.14
C ILE A 356 -4.18 7.10 5.96
N TYR A 357 -4.26 6.79 7.26
CA TYR A 357 -5.36 7.17 8.12
C TYR A 357 -4.95 8.44 8.88
N ARG A 358 -5.14 9.59 8.23
CA ARG A 358 -4.85 10.95 8.75
C ARG A 358 -6.12 11.79 8.90
N GLN A 359 -7.32 11.20 8.83
CA GLN A 359 -8.56 11.96 9.02
C GLN A 359 -8.73 12.54 10.44
N PRO A 360 -8.27 11.89 11.51
CA PRO A 360 -8.19 12.54 12.82
C PRO A 360 -7.21 13.71 12.82
N LEU A 361 -6.20 13.71 11.95
CA LEU A 361 -5.23 14.81 11.83
C LEU A 361 -5.93 16.11 11.43
N GLU A 362 -6.88 16.09 10.48
CA GLU A 362 -7.57 17.33 10.07
C GLU A 362 -8.39 17.94 11.22
N VAL A 363 -9.09 17.10 12.00
CA VAL A 363 -9.85 17.55 13.17
C VAL A 363 -8.90 18.04 14.26
N ILE A 364 -7.78 17.34 14.50
CA ILE A 364 -6.76 17.72 15.47
C ILE A 364 -6.06 19.03 15.05
N GLU A 365 -5.76 19.20 13.76
CA GLU A 365 -5.18 20.41 13.19
C GLU A 365 -6.15 21.60 13.32
N LYS A 366 -7.42 21.41 12.94
CA LYS A 366 -8.45 22.46 13.05
C LYS A 366 -8.86 22.78 14.48
N SER A 367 -8.70 21.86 15.42
CA SER A 367 -9.04 22.08 16.83
C SER A 367 -7.81 22.48 17.64
N LYS A 368 -6.91 21.54 17.90
CA LYS A 368 -5.75 21.72 18.79
C LYS A 368 -4.70 22.65 18.20
N VAL A 369 -4.27 22.42 16.95
CA VAL A 369 -3.25 23.28 16.32
C VAL A 369 -3.80 24.68 16.07
N ALA A 370 -5.04 24.81 15.58
CA ALA A 370 -5.68 26.11 15.43
C ALA A 370 -5.79 26.85 16.77
N SER A 371 -6.20 26.16 17.84
CA SER A 371 -6.28 26.75 19.19
C SER A 371 -4.92 27.25 19.68
N PHE A 372 -3.84 26.52 19.41
CA PHE A 372 -2.48 26.97 19.67
C PHE A 372 -2.10 28.21 18.84
N LEU A 373 -2.30 28.16 17.51
CA LEU A 373 -2.02 29.27 16.61
C LEU A 373 -2.80 30.54 17.00
N PHE A 374 -4.04 30.41 17.44
CA PHE A 374 -4.84 31.53 17.96
C PHE A 374 -4.26 32.13 19.25
N ARG A 375 -3.73 31.31 20.16
CA ARG A 375 -3.09 31.82 21.40
C ARG A 375 -1.80 32.56 21.10
N VAL A 376 -0.93 31.98 20.26
CA VAL A 376 0.32 32.62 19.82
C VAL A 376 0.05 33.95 19.13
N ASN A 377 -0.92 34.00 18.20
CA ASN A 377 -1.27 35.24 17.50
C ASN A 377 -1.91 36.31 18.39
N LYS A 378 -2.40 35.94 19.59
CA LYS A 378 -2.92 36.86 20.60
C LYS A 378 -1.87 37.30 21.63
N GLY A 379 -0.60 36.89 21.47
CA GLY A 379 0.47 37.20 22.42
C GLY A 379 0.34 36.46 23.75
N ILE A 380 -0.49 35.42 23.83
CA ILE A 380 -0.64 34.60 25.04
C ILE A 380 0.51 33.60 25.08
N SER A 381 1.24 33.55 26.20
CA SER A 381 2.27 32.53 26.42
C SER A 381 1.62 31.14 26.45
N VAL A 382 2.15 30.24 25.65
CA VAL A 382 1.68 28.85 25.56
C VAL A 382 2.77 27.95 26.11
N ASN A 383 2.42 27.07 27.07
CA ASN A 383 3.36 26.05 27.52
C ASN A 383 3.44 24.94 26.46
N LEU A 384 4.64 24.49 26.14
CA LEU A 384 4.86 23.43 25.15
C LEU A 384 4.21 22.10 25.54
N LYS A 385 3.88 21.92 26.83
CA LYS A 385 3.12 20.79 27.38
C LYS A 385 1.63 20.80 27.02
N ASP A 386 1.10 21.95 26.59
CA ASP A 386 -0.30 22.11 26.16
C ASP A 386 -0.50 21.76 24.67
N LEU A 387 0.58 21.49 23.93
CA LEU A 387 0.51 20.89 22.62
C LEU A 387 -0.06 19.47 22.77
N PRO A 388 -0.74 18.90 21.76
CA PRO A 388 -0.98 17.47 21.73
C PRO A 388 0.37 16.73 21.73
N SER A 389 0.91 16.48 22.92
CA SER A 389 1.84 15.41 23.18
C SER A 389 1.04 14.14 22.89
N ASN A 390 1.20 13.56 21.70
CA ASN A 390 1.22 12.12 21.72
C ASN A 390 2.48 11.83 22.53
N GLU A 391 2.36 11.40 23.77
CA GLU A 391 3.50 11.17 24.69
C GLU A 391 4.48 10.07 24.22
N ASP A 392 4.44 9.73 22.93
CA ASP A 392 5.29 8.81 22.22
C ASP A 392 5.61 9.31 20.78
N GLU A 393 5.69 10.63 20.54
CA GLU A 393 6.27 11.16 19.30
C GLU A 393 7.79 11.23 19.42
N ASP A 394 8.46 10.10 19.18
CA ASP A 394 9.75 10.18 18.51
C ASP A 394 9.47 10.72 17.10
N ILE A 395 9.54 12.04 16.97
CA ILE A 395 9.58 12.72 15.68
C ILE A 395 10.93 12.38 15.06
N ASP A 396 10.98 11.26 14.34
CA ASP A 396 12.06 11.02 13.39
C ASP A 396 11.81 11.98 12.21
N VAL A 397 12.47 13.14 12.27
CA VAL A 397 12.51 14.14 11.18
C VAL A 397 13.31 13.54 10.04
N ASP A 398 12.69 12.61 9.32
CA ASP A 398 13.04 12.31 7.94
C ASP A 398 11.77 11.89 7.17
N SER A 399 10.87 12.86 7.02
CA SER A 399 9.89 12.85 5.93
C SER A 399 10.48 13.60 4.74
N SER A 400 11.70 13.23 4.31
CA SER A 400 12.07 13.36 2.92
C SER A 400 11.50 12.15 2.20
N ASP A 401 10.42 12.36 1.45
CA ASP A 401 9.86 11.38 0.51
C ASP A 401 10.82 11.29 -0.69
N SER A 402 11.98 10.68 -0.42
CA SER A 402 13.02 10.31 -1.37
C SER A 402 13.42 8.88 -1.01
N GLU A 403 12.63 7.91 -1.48
CA GLU A 403 13.09 6.53 -1.55
C GLU A 403 14.25 6.46 -2.56
N GLU A 404 15.49 6.68 -2.08
CA GLU A 404 16.66 6.05 -2.68
C GLU A 404 16.53 4.54 -2.45
N GLU A 405 16.10 3.83 -3.49
CA GLU A 405 16.13 2.37 -3.57
C GLU A 405 17.59 1.90 -3.49
N LYS A 406 18.07 1.52 -2.30
CA LYS A 406 19.09 0.47 -2.19
C LYS A 406 18.40 -0.88 -2.16
N SER A 407 18.65 -1.61 -3.23
CA SER A 407 18.29 -3.00 -3.53
C SER A 407 18.19 -3.89 -2.30
N ILE A 408 16.97 -4.33 -1.96
CA ILE A 408 16.60 -5.70 -1.55
C ILE A 408 15.14 -5.90 -1.99
N GLU A 409 14.91 -6.94 -2.78
CA GLU A 409 13.65 -7.30 -3.42
C GLU A 409 12.47 -7.44 -2.43
N GLY A 410 11.39 -6.69 -2.68
CA GLY A 410 10.14 -6.82 -1.92
C GLY A 410 9.09 -5.78 -2.31
N SER A 411 8.59 -5.79 -3.55
CA SER A 411 7.66 -4.75 -4.03
C SER A 411 6.33 -4.78 -3.26
N LYS A 412 6.10 -3.79 -2.39
CA LYS A 412 4.78 -3.44 -1.86
C LYS A 412 4.05 -2.54 -2.86
N GLN A 413 3.53 -3.13 -3.94
CA GLN A 413 2.61 -2.40 -4.81
C GLN A 413 1.25 -2.24 -4.12
N LYS A 414 0.91 -1.01 -3.73
CA LYS A 414 -0.47 -0.60 -3.40
C LYS A 414 -1.30 -0.72 -4.68
N SER A 415 -2.22 -1.68 -4.70
CA SER A 415 -3.25 -1.81 -5.73
C SER A 415 -4.21 -0.62 -5.62
N GLN A 416 -4.02 0.38 -6.48
CA GLN A 416 -5.03 1.40 -6.78
C GLN A 416 -5.94 0.83 -7.86
N GLU A 417 -7.17 0.46 -7.47
CA GLU A 417 -8.26 0.23 -8.41
C GLU A 417 -8.81 1.60 -8.80
N ASP A 418 -8.52 2.04 -10.03
CA ASP A 418 -9.05 3.27 -10.60
C ASP A 418 -10.54 3.07 -10.93
N SER A 419 -11.40 3.80 -10.23
CA SER A 419 -12.77 4.07 -10.67
C SER A 419 -12.78 5.44 -11.36
N GLN A 420 -12.75 5.44 -12.69
CA GLN A 420 -13.29 6.53 -13.53
C GLN A 420 -14.63 5.97 -14.06
N THR A 421 -15.78 6.63 -13.96
CA THR A 421 -16.12 7.91 -14.61
C THR A 421 -17.45 8.44 -14.01
N CYS A 422 -17.55 9.74 -13.72
CA CYS A 422 -18.58 10.62 -14.29
C CYS A 422 -18.18 12.09 -14.05
N ASN A 423 -18.22 12.90 -15.12
CA ASN A 423 -18.07 14.35 -15.08
C ASN A 423 -19.35 14.93 -15.69
N LYS A 424 -19.91 15.96 -15.06
CA LYS A 424 -20.48 17.16 -15.69
C LYS A 424 -21.00 18.12 -14.62
N ARG A 425 -20.36 19.28 -14.46
CA ARG A 425 -21.04 20.59 -14.54
C ARG A 425 -20.03 21.72 -14.75
N VAL A 426 -20.51 22.73 -15.45
CA VAL A 426 -19.80 23.80 -16.17
C VAL A 426 -19.43 24.97 -15.23
N SER A 427 -18.38 25.70 -15.62
CA SER A 427 -17.74 26.88 -15.02
C SER A 427 -18.66 28.11 -14.82
N PRO A 428 -18.18 29.24 -14.24
CA PRO A 428 -17.40 30.23 -15.02
C PRO A 428 -16.17 30.84 -14.31
N GLN A 429 -15.49 31.73 -15.05
CA GLN A 429 -14.10 32.21 -14.98
C GLN A 429 -13.83 33.41 -14.05
N GLY A 430 -12.52 33.66 -13.83
CA GLY A 430 -11.89 34.95 -13.54
C GLY A 430 -10.95 34.89 -12.32
N SER A 431 -9.77 35.49 -12.22
CA SER A 431 -8.93 36.31 -13.10
C SER A 431 -7.56 36.49 -12.42
N GLN A 432 -6.52 36.70 -13.23
CA GLN A 432 -5.25 37.42 -12.97
C GLN A 432 -4.15 36.83 -12.06
N LYS A 433 -2.97 36.80 -12.70
CA LYS A 433 -1.62 36.52 -12.22
C LYS A 433 -1.08 37.66 -11.36
N LYS A 434 -0.21 37.35 -10.39
CA LYS A 434 1.01 38.14 -10.12
C LYS A 434 2.11 37.23 -9.57
N THR A 435 3.24 37.26 -10.25
CA THR A 435 4.48 36.53 -10.00
C THR A 435 5.31 37.28 -8.95
N LEU A 436 5.91 36.59 -7.99
CA LEU A 436 7.03 37.10 -7.19
C LEU A 436 8.14 36.06 -7.21
N GLN A 437 9.26 36.46 -7.83
CA GLN A 437 10.52 35.73 -7.90
C GLN A 437 11.18 35.76 -6.52
N ILE A 438 11.61 34.59 -6.03
CA ILE A 438 12.54 34.50 -4.91
C ILE A 438 13.70 33.63 -5.39
N GLU A 439 14.84 34.28 -5.64
CA GLU A 439 16.12 33.64 -5.87
C GLU A 439 16.53 32.83 -4.62
N ARG A 440 16.92 31.56 -4.81
CA ARG A 440 17.57 30.77 -3.76
C ARG A 440 18.90 30.23 -4.27
N ARG A 441 19.96 30.69 -3.60
CA ARG A 441 21.36 30.28 -3.72
C ARG A 441 21.54 28.76 -3.66
N TYR A 442 22.32 28.24 -4.61
CA TYR A 442 22.82 26.87 -4.64
C TYR A 442 23.92 26.67 -3.59
N THR A 443 23.80 25.65 -2.73
CA THR A 443 24.94 25.09 -1.98
C THR A 443 25.09 23.61 -2.35
N LYS A 444 26.24 23.26 -2.97
CA LYS A 444 26.63 21.90 -3.35
C LYS A 444 26.82 21.06 -2.08
N LYS A 445 26.08 19.94 -1.92
CA LYS A 445 26.37 18.92 -0.90
C LYS A 445 27.21 17.80 -1.50
N THR A 446 28.36 17.56 -0.88
CA THR A 446 29.31 16.47 -1.14
C THR A 446 28.74 15.11 -0.70
N ARG A 447 28.98 14.09 -1.54
CA ARG A 447 28.56 12.68 -1.36
C ARG A 447 29.13 12.08 -0.05
N ARG A 448 28.30 11.42 0.77
CA ARG A 448 28.73 10.62 1.93
C ARG A 448 28.70 9.12 1.60
N THR A 449 29.80 8.43 1.88
CA THR A 449 29.96 6.97 1.75
C THR A 449 29.21 6.23 2.85
N VAL A 450 28.51 5.13 2.51
CA VAL A 450 27.72 4.32 3.46
C VAL A 450 28.63 3.35 4.23
N GLN A 451 28.77 3.54 5.54
CA GLN A 451 29.48 2.64 6.45
C GLN A 451 28.64 1.39 6.77
N LYS A 452 29.26 0.20 6.70
CA LYS A 452 28.68 -1.08 7.19
C LYS A 452 28.36 -0.98 8.69
N ARG A 453 27.22 -1.54 9.13
CA ARG A 453 26.89 -1.70 10.57
C ARG A 453 27.97 -2.57 11.25
N ARG A 454 28.58 -2.05 12.31
CA ARG A 454 29.61 -2.72 13.11
C ARG A 454 29.01 -3.27 14.40
N ASP A 455 29.26 -4.54 14.69
CA ASP A 455 28.88 -5.20 15.94
C ASP A 455 29.64 -4.61 17.13
N TRP A 456 29.04 -4.69 18.33
CA TRP A 456 29.60 -4.12 19.56
C TRP A 456 30.59 -5.08 20.20
N THR A 457 31.81 -4.63 20.45
CA THR A 457 32.82 -5.42 21.18
C THR A 457 32.54 -5.39 22.68
N LYS A 458 33.05 -6.39 23.43
CA LYS A 458 32.91 -6.41 24.90
C LYS A 458 33.54 -5.19 25.56
N GLU A 459 34.63 -4.67 25.01
CA GLU A 459 35.29 -3.45 25.47
C GLU A 459 34.40 -2.21 25.31
N GLU A 460 33.73 -2.07 24.16
CA GLU A 460 32.78 -0.99 23.92
C GLU A 460 31.57 -1.08 24.86
N GLN A 461 31.03 -2.29 25.06
CA GLN A 461 29.90 -2.51 25.97
C GLN A 461 30.27 -2.15 27.41
N ASN A 462 31.45 -2.57 27.88
CA ASN A 462 31.95 -2.25 29.22
C ASN A 462 32.20 -0.75 29.40
N ALA A 463 32.70 -0.05 28.37
CA ALA A 463 32.87 1.40 28.41
C ALA A 463 31.53 2.13 28.57
N VAL A 464 30.51 1.71 27.82
CA VAL A 464 29.15 2.27 27.95
C VAL A 464 28.56 1.96 29.34
N HIS A 465 28.74 0.74 29.85
CA HIS A 465 28.29 0.39 31.20
C HIS A 465 28.94 1.25 32.28
N ARG A 466 30.24 1.54 32.19
CA ARG A 466 30.94 2.38 33.18
C ARG A 466 30.43 3.81 33.21
N GLN A 467 30.27 4.43 32.04
CA GLN A 467 29.90 5.86 31.95
C GLN A 467 28.40 6.11 32.07
N LEU A 468 27.57 5.19 31.57
CA LEU A 468 26.11 5.33 31.54
C LEU A 468 25.38 4.38 32.50
N ALA A 469 26.07 3.85 33.51
CA ALA A 469 25.46 3.03 34.58
C ALA A 469 24.21 3.71 35.16
N HIS A 470 24.30 5.01 35.48
CA HIS A 470 23.20 5.77 36.05
C HIS A 470 21.94 5.81 35.13
N CYS A 471 22.14 5.88 33.82
CA CYS A 471 21.05 5.82 32.83
C CYS A 471 20.44 4.41 32.77
N ILE A 472 21.28 3.37 32.80
CA ILE A 472 20.85 1.97 32.75
C ILE A 472 20.05 1.60 34.01
N THR A 473 20.56 1.95 35.20
CA THR A 473 19.92 1.64 36.48
C THR A 473 18.59 2.39 36.68
N MET A 474 18.48 3.63 36.16
CA MET A 474 17.23 4.42 36.21
C MET A 474 16.29 4.16 35.02
N ASN A 475 16.57 3.15 34.20
CA ASN A 475 15.80 2.78 33.01
C ASN A 475 15.50 3.98 32.07
N ARG A 476 16.51 4.83 31.88
CA ARG A 476 16.42 6.09 31.13
C ARG A 476 17.38 6.08 29.95
N ILE A 477 16.89 6.51 28.79
CA ILE A 477 17.72 6.67 27.59
C ILE A 477 18.65 7.88 27.78
N PRO A 478 19.97 7.73 27.54
CA PRO A 478 20.92 8.83 27.65
C PRO A 478 20.58 9.95 26.67
N LYS A 479 20.65 11.20 27.14
CA LYS A 479 20.54 12.37 26.29
C LYS A 479 21.84 12.56 25.49
N LYS A 480 21.80 13.50 24.54
CA LYS A 480 22.97 13.80 23.70
C LYS A 480 24.19 14.17 24.56
N GLU A 481 23.98 15.03 25.56
CA GLU A 481 25.00 15.45 26.53
C GLU A 481 25.63 14.25 27.24
N ASP A 482 24.82 13.37 27.82
CA ASP A 482 25.29 12.16 28.52
C ASP A 482 26.13 11.24 27.61
N ALA A 483 25.71 11.08 26.35
CA ALA A 483 26.40 10.25 25.37
C ALA A 483 27.68 10.89 24.81
N GLU A 484 27.74 12.22 24.71
CA GLU A 484 28.95 12.96 24.34
C GLU A 484 29.97 12.93 25.48
N SER A 485 29.54 13.11 26.74
CA SER A 485 30.43 12.94 27.90
C SER A 485 31.01 11.53 28.00
N ALA A 486 30.23 10.50 27.66
CA ALA A 486 30.73 9.12 27.60
C ALA A 486 31.80 8.91 26.50
N LEU A 487 31.70 9.62 25.37
CA LEU A 487 32.71 9.59 24.31
C LEU A 487 34.02 10.28 24.72
N GLU A 488 33.90 11.39 25.44
CA GLU A 488 35.05 12.15 25.95
C GLU A 488 35.78 11.40 27.06
N ALA A 489 35.04 10.68 27.91
CA ALA A 489 35.61 9.90 29.01
C ALA A 489 36.29 8.58 28.55
N GLU A 490 35.86 8.00 27.43
CA GLU A 490 36.35 6.71 26.91
C GLU A 490 36.83 6.81 25.44
N PRO A 491 37.78 7.69 25.12
CA PRO A 491 38.15 8.04 23.74
C PRO A 491 38.85 6.88 23.01
N VAL A 492 39.42 5.93 23.75
CA VAL A 492 40.10 4.75 23.19
C VAL A 492 39.07 3.66 22.84
N ALA A 493 38.18 3.32 23.78
CA ALA A 493 37.20 2.25 23.60
C ALA A 493 36.08 2.64 22.62
N LEU A 494 35.63 3.90 22.62
CA LEU A 494 34.50 4.38 21.80
C LEU A 494 34.94 5.18 20.57
N ARG A 495 36.22 5.13 20.19
CA ARG A 495 36.83 5.91 19.10
C ARG A 495 36.08 5.87 17.77
N HIS A 496 35.38 4.77 17.51
CA HIS A 496 34.67 4.51 16.25
C HIS A 496 33.15 4.59 16.37
N ARG A 497 32.64 5.09 17.50
CA ARG A 497 31.21 5.23 17.79
C ARG A 497 30.83 6.71 17.81
N SER A 498 29.64 7.00 17.33
CA SER A 498 29.00 8.30 17.49
C SER A 498 28.11 8.32 18.72
N TRP A 499 27.76 9.51 19.22
CA TRP A 499 26.84 9.66 20.36
C TRP A 499 25.49 8.97 20.08
N LYS A 500 25.08 8.90 18.80
CA LYS A 500 23.89 8.17 18.37
C LYS A 500 24.04 6.67 18.55
N ASP A 501 25.21 6.11 18.24
CA ASP A 501 25.47 4.68 18.40
C ASP A 501 25.34 4.26 19.87
N ILE A 502 25.94 5.05 20.77
CA ILE A 502 25.83 4.82 22.23
C ILE A 502 24.37 4.93 22.69
N LYS A 503 23.66 5.98 22.27
CA LYS A 503 22.24 6.16 22.61
C LYS A 503 21.39 4.95 22.17
N TYR A 504 21.56 4.50 20.93
CA TYR A 504 20.79 3.37 20.39
C TYR A 504 21.19 2.04 21.03
N TRP A 505 22.45 1.87 21.41
CA TRP A 505 22.87 0.68 22.14
C TRP A 505 22.22 0.60 23.52
N VAL A 506 22.22 1.70 24.29
CA VAL A 506 21.54 1.72 25.60
C VAL A 506 20.03 1.51 25.44
N TYR A 507 19.39 2.13 24.44
CA TYR A 507 17.98 1.89 24.13
C TYR A 507 17.68 0.40 23.86
N ASN A 508 18.51 -0.25 23.03
CA ASN A 508 18.33 -1.67 22.73
C ASN A 508 18.61 -2.53 23.96
N TYR A 509 19.62 -2.19 24.76
CA TYR A 509 19.95 -2.91 25.99
C TYR A 509 18.78 -2.90 26.99
N LEU A 510 18.15 -1.74 27.22
CA LEU A 510 16.97 -1.58 28.10
C LEU A 510 15.67 -2.23 27.57
N LYS A 511 15.65 -2.58 26.29
CA LYS A 511 14.51 -3.27 25.67
C LYS A 511 14.67 -4.79 25.72
N THR A 512 15.90 -5.26 25.86
CA THR A 512 16.26 -6.68 25.79
C THR A 512 16.51 -7.27 27.18
N ASN A 513 16.92 -6.44 28.14
CA ASN A 513 17.00 -6.73 29.57
C ASN A 513 16.02 -5.83 30.30
#